data_AF-A0A1I3SFL8-F1
#
_entry.id   AF-A0A1I3SFL8-F1
#
_cell.length_a   1.000
_cell.length_b   1.000
_cell.length_c   1.000
_cell.angle_alpha   90.00
_cell.angle_beta   90.00
_cell.angle_gamma   90.00
#
_symmetry.space_group_name_H-M   'P 1'
#
loop_
_entity.id
_entity.type
_entity.pdbx_description
1 polymer ?
#
loop_
_entity_poly.entity_id
_entity_poly.type
_entity_poly.pdbx_seq_one_letter_code
_entity_poly.pdbx_strand_id
1 'polypeptide(L)'
;MKSIAVEKLKDKYPDSTVHVEFVTDEVPRRADVFVEFDHPRFPFGKGIAVEVQYRNEQKDLTETTASYLTGDTSVIWLFEENYVGTRPEYEDVELPDPIPVWPYGIPHGEASSPDPSAGDYLGITEADIIAILPNHVDDQVSLAEFPSESDPSDESDDPPEWTREKELHLNLSLESPGVREVYKSWLKGKIQTKHSEHRNNVEGRREVVELEDRYTYFSERFSKGPGETFEFSIGVRHSSRGQFTVRKFVDGMERELMVLIDKDDIDLFVEFVLELGYELECTRISAPKYQEVKQQSKSSIGSLLYSISQTGNEVVTVELSSTKETMTLEFCPQQLQPLLDLCAKARLWYK
;
A
#
# COMPACT_ATOMS: atom_id res chain seq x y z
N MET A 1 26.48 6.55 -12.21
CA MET A 1 25.05 6.77 -12.55
C MET A 1 24.90 7.37 -13.94
N LYS A 2 25.09 8.69 -14.17
CA LYS A 2 24.96 9.30 -15.52
C LYS A 2 25.72 8.56 -16.63
N SER A 3 27.00 8.20 -16.43
CA SER A 3 27.79 7.49 -17.43
C SER A 3 27.22 6.11 -17.80
N ILE A 4 26.66 5.39 -16.81
CA ILE A 4 26.04 4.06 -17.02
C ILE A 4 24.75 4.23 -17.83
N ALA A 5 23.95 5.26 -17.53
CA ALA A 5 22.77 5.61 -18.31
C ALA A 5 23.13 5.95 -19.77
N VAL A 6 24.19 6.72 -20.01
CA VAL A 6 24.66 7.05 -21.36
C VAL A 6 25.03 5.79 -22.15
N GLU A 7 25.77 4.86 -21.55
CA GLU A 7 26.14 3.59 -22.20
C GLU A 7 24.90 2.78 -22.55
N LYS A 8 23.97 2.60 -21.60
CA LYS A 8 22.73 1.87 -21.82
C LYS A 8 21.85 2.50 -22.91
N LEU A 9 21.78 3.83 -22.98
CA LEU A 9 20.99 4.55 -23.96
C LEU A 9 21.58 4.42 -25.38
N LYS A 10 22.91 4.40 -25.52
CA LYS A 10 23.56 4.14 -26.82
C LYS A 10 23.25 2.73 -27.33
N ASP A 11 23.20 1.75 -26.45
CA ASP A 11 22.82 0.38 -26.81
C ASP A 11 21.33 0.27 -27.18
N LYS A 12 20.44 0.95 -26.43
CA LYS A 12 18.99 0.91 -26.65
C LYS A 12 18.55 1.72 -27.88
N TYR A 13 19.25 2.80 -28.20
CA TYR A 13 18.95 3.71 -29.30
C TYR A 13 20.19 3.93 -30.20
N PRO A 14 20.64 2.92 -30.95
CA PRO A 14 21.86 3.01 -31.74
C PRO A 14 21.78 4.03 -32.88
N ASP A 15 20.57 4.31 -33.37
CA ASP A 15 20.29 5.26 -34.45
C ASP A 15 19.93 6.66 -33.91
N SER A 16 20.55 7.07 -32.81
CA SER A 16 20.29 8.36 -32.14
C SER A 16 21.59 9.00 -31.66
N THR A 17 21.57 10.32 -31.46
CA THR A 17 22.70 11.04 -30.87
C THR A 17 22.44 11.23 -29.37
N VAL A 18 23.33 10.73 -28.52
CA VAL A 18 23.21 10.86 -27.06
C VAL A 18 24.11 11.98 -26.55
N HIS A 19 23.51 13.02 -25.98
CA HIS A 19 24.16 14.20 -25.41
C HIS A 19 24.15 14.12 -23.88
N VAL A 20 25.18 14.68 -23.24
CA VAL A 20 25.29 14.76 -21.77
C VAL A 20 25.18 16.23 -21.35
N GLU A 21 24.33 16.50 -20.38
CA GLU A 21 24.04 17.85 -19.87
C GLU A 21 23.64 18.88 -20.95
N PHE A 22 22.67 18.49 -21.77
CA PHE A 22 22.27 19.20 -22.99
C PHE A 22 21.27 20.31 -22.72
N VAL A 23 21.45 21.45 -23.39
CA VAL A 23 20.53 22.60 -23.41
C VAL A 23 20.19 22.86 -24.86
N THR A 24 18.90 22.92 -25.21
CA THR A 24 18.46 23.40 -26.52
C THR A 24 17.82 24.78 -26.38
N ASP A 25 17.77 25.53 -27.47
CA ASP A 25 17.03 26.80 -27.51
C ASP A 25 15.51 26.61 -27.43
N GLU A 26 15.01 25.38 -27.67
CA GLU A 26 13.57 25.04 -27.72
C GLU A 26 13.04 24.40 -26.42
N VAL A 27 13.93 23.88 -25.57
CA VAL A 27 13.59 23.27 -24.27
C VAL A 27 14.22 24.10 -23.17
N PRO A 28 13.44 24.78 -22.31
CA PRO A 28 13.96 25.74 -21.34
C PRO A 28 14.76 25.10 -20.19
N ARG A 29 14.90 23.77 -20.16
CA ARG A 29 15.59 23.01 -19.11
C ARG A 29 16.73 22.15 -19.64
N ARG A 30 17.77 22.02 -18.81
CA ARG A 30 18.98 21.24 -19.09
C ARG A 30 18.78 19.79 -18.66
N ALA A 31 18.67 18.88 -19.62
CA ALA A 31 18.56 17.45 -19.33
C ALA A 31 19.92 16.88 -18.89
N ASP A 32 19.93 15.95 -17.93
CA ASP A 32 21.16 15.27 -17.51
C ASP A 32 21.76 14.44 -18.66
N VAL A 33 20.91 13.76 -19.42
CA VAL A 33 21.24 13.10 -20.69
C VAL A 33 20.09 13.32 -21.66
N PHE A 34 20.38 13.51 -22.95
CA PHE A 34 19.36 13.70 -23.98
C PHE A 34 19.62 12.77 -25.17
N VAL A 35 18.61 12.02 -25.57
CA VAL A 35 18.62 11.16 -26.76
C VAL A 35 17.92 11.92 -27.88
N GLU A 36 18.67 12.36 -28.88
CA GLU A 36 18.16 13.09 -30.04
C GLU A 36 17.91 12.13 -31.20
N PHE A 37 16.70 12.18 -31.79
CA PHE A 37 16.39 11.45 -33.01
C PHE A 37 16.56 12.34 -34.24
N ASP A 38 17.14 11.81 -35.31
CA ASP A 38 17.28 12.53 -36.60
C ASP A 38 15.94 13.03 -37.16
N HIS A 39 14.85 12.31 -36.85
CA HIS A 39 13.49 12.66 -37.19
C HIS A 39 12.57 12.30 -36.02
N PRO A 40 11.50 13.08 -35.75
CA PRO A 40 10.56 12.76 -34.70
C PRO A 40 9.99 11.34 -34.84
N ARG A 41 9.96 10.58 -33.74
CA ARG A 41 9.49 9.19 -33.70
C ARG A 41 8.21 9.11 -32.89
N PHE A 42 7.17 8.49 -33.42
CA PHE A 42 5.98 8.20 -32.63
C PHE A 42 6.26 7.06 -31.63
N PRO A 43 5.89 7.19 -30.33
CA PRO A 43 5.19 8.30 -29.68
C PRO A 43 6.11 9.31 -28.95
N PHE A 44 7.42 9.25 -29.18
CA PHE A 44 8.46 9.93 -28.41
C PHE A 44 8.84 11.35 -28.86
N GLY A 45 8.29 11.85 -29.96
CA GLY A 45 8.62 13.17 -30.48
C GLY A 45 10.06 13.27 -30.99
N LYS A 46 10.70 14.42 -30.81
CA LYS A 46 12.06 14.75 -31.27
C LYS A 46 13.17 13.97 -30.55
N GLY A 47 12.91 13.49 -29.35
CA GLY A 47 13.93 12.88 -28.51
C GLY A 47 13.42 12.46 -27.14
N ILE A 48 14.34 11.95 -26.33
CA ILE A 48 14.06 11.53 -24.95
C ILE A 48 15.03 12.25 -24.01
N ALA A 49 14.51 13.13 -23.17
CA ALA A 49 15.23 13.68 -22.03
C ALA A 49 15.29 12.63 -20.92
N VAL A 50 16.47 12.48 -20.32
CA VAL A 50 16.71 11.57 -19.20
C VAL A 50 17.20 12.40 -18.03
N GLU A 51 16.43 12.37 -16.95
CA GLU A 51 16.73 13.05 -15.69
C GLU A 51 17.19 12.01 -14.67
N VAL A 52 18.38 12.22 -14.11
CA VAL A 52 18.90 11.34 -13.05
C VAL A 52 18.59 12.01 -11.71
N GLN A 53 17.59 11.47 -11.04
CA GLN A 53 17.16 11.94 -9.74
C GLN A 53 17.97 11.21 -8.66
N TYR A 54 18.91 11.93 -8.04
CA TYR A 54 19.76 11.42 -6.98
C TYR A 54 19.67 12.33 -5.75
N ARG A 55 18.99 11.84 -4.70
CA ARG A 55 18.82 12.48 -3.36
C ARG A 55 18.30 13.92 -3.37
N ASN A 56 17.73 14.41 -4.47
CA ASN A 56 17.41 15.82 -4.63
C ASN A 56 15.91 16.01 -4.82
N GLU A 57 15.12 15.78 -3.77
CA GLU A 57 13.64 15.91 -3.72
C GLU A 57 13.09 17.30 -4.06
N GLN A 58 13.93 18.24 -4.47
CA GLN A 58 13.56 19.62 -4.84
C GLN A 58 13.16 19.79 -6.30
N LYS A 59 13.27 18.75 -7.15
CA LYS A 59 12.86 18.86 -8.55
C LYS A 59 11.35 18.64 -8.65
N ASP A 60 10.63 19.66 -9.10
CA ASP A 60 9.22 19.54 -9.49
C ASP A 60 9.09 18.63 -10.70
N LEU A 61 8.73 17.37 -10.46
CA LEU A 61 8.66 16.32 -11.48
C LEU A 61 7.53 16.58 -12.48
N THR A 62 6.40 17.10 -12.00
CA THR A 62 5.23 17.45 -12.82
C THR A 62 5.59 18.56 -13.80
N GLU A 63 6.13 19.68 -13.30
CA GLU A 63 6.50 20.82 -14.14
C GLU A 63 7.68 20.51 -15.05
N THR A 64 8.66 19.73 -14.57
CA THR A 64 9.78 19.29 -15.41
C THR A 64 9.30 18.40 -16.55
N THR A 65 8.47 17.40 -16.25
CA THR A 65 7.95 16.49 -17.26
C THR A 65 7.10 17.24 -18.28
N ALA A 66 6.19 18.09 -17.82
CA ALA A 66 5.34 18.88 -18.71
C ALA A 66 6.15 19.86 -19.58
N SER A 67 7.23 20.43 -19.05
CA SER A 67 8.14 21.29 -19.82
C SER A 67 8.84 20.55 -20.97
N TYR A 68 9.18 19.27 -20.80
CA TYR A 68 9.74 18.46 -21.89
C TYR A 68 8.68 18.05 -22.90
N LEU A 69 7.49 17.64 -22.44
CA LEU A 69 6.40 17.22 -23.32
C LEU A 69 5.86 18.37 -24.19
N THR A 70 5.79 19.58 -23.65
CA THR A 70 5.48 20.80 -24.43
C THR A 70 6.54 21.10 -25.50
N GLY A 71 7.78 20.68 -25.27
CA GLY A 71 8.89 20.75 -26.23
C GLY A 71 8.96 19.59 -27.23
N ASP A 72 7.90 18.79 -27.37
CA ASP A 72 7.86 17.60 -28.24
C ASP A 72 8.98 16.60 -27.90
N THR A 73 9.25 16.43 -26.59
CA THR A 73 10.30 15.56 -26.06
C THR A 73 9.74 14.64 -24.98
N SER A 74 10.01 13.34 -25.09
CA SER A 74 9.69 12.34 -24.08
C SER A 74 10.63 12.39 -22.88
N VAL A 75 10.20 11.87 -21.74
CA VAL A 75 11.01 11.90 -20.50
C VAL A 75 11.20 10.50 -19.92
N ILE A 76 12.43 10.21 -19.50
CA ILE A 76 12.76 9.09 -18.60
C ILE A 76 13.26 9.69 -17.29
N TRP A 77 12.67 9.26 -16.18
CA TRP A 77 13.20 9.51 -14.84
C TRP A 77 13.98 8.28 -14.37
N LEU A 78 15.24 8.49 -13.97
CA LEU A 78 16.09 7.46 -13.38
C LEU A 78 16.32 7.76 -11.91
N PHE A 79 15.79 6.90 -11.06
CA PHE A 79 15.99 6.90 -9.61
C PHE A 79 17.12 5.94 -9.23
N GLU A 80 17.52 5.92 -7.96
CA GLU A 80 18.60 5.04 -7.48
C GLU A 80 18.26 3.55 -7.68
N GLU A 81 16.99 3.20 -7.53
CA GLU A 81 16.40 1.87 -7.67
C GLU A 81 16.48 1.33 -9.10
N ASN A 82 16.63 2.22 -10.09
CA ASN A 82 16.84 1.81 -11.47
C ASN A 82 18.27 1.28 -11.70
N TYR A 83 19.21 1.50 -10.78
CA TYR A 83 20.60 1.06 -10.95
C TYR A 83 20.83 -0.30 -10.30
N VAL A 84 21.47 -1.20 -11.05
CA VAL A 84 21.82 -2.54 -10.58
C VAL A 84 23.18 -2.49 -9.88
N GLY A 85 23.22 -3.04 -8.68
CA GLY A 85 24.42 -3.10 -7.84
C GLY A 85 24.23 -2.34 -6.53
N THR A 86 25.31 -2.24 -5.76
CA THR A 86 25.32 -1.51 -4.50
C THR A 86 26.21 -0.29 -4.63
N ARG A 87 25.77 0.84 -4.08
CA ARG A 87 26.56 2.06 -4.04
C ARG A 87 27.96 1.80 -3.47
N PRO A 88 29.03 2.40 -4.04
CA PRO A 88 29.08 3.27 -5.22
C PRO A 88 29.25 2.53 -6.55
N GLU A 89 29.25 1.20 -6.52
CA GLU A 89 29.64 0.30 -7.60
C GLU A 89 28.42 -0.18 -8.39
N TYR A 90 27.69 0.76 -8.99
CA TYR A 90 26.63 0.38 -9.92
C TYR A 90 27.24 -0.18 -11.20
N GLU A 91 26.68 -1.29 -11.68
CA GLU A 91 27.18 -2.02 -12.84
C GLU A 91 26.31 -1.79 -14.08
N ASP A 92 25.01 -1.58 -13.87
CA ASP A 92 24.03 -1.41 -14.96
C ASP A 92 22.88 -0.49 -14.52
N VAL A 93 22.01 -0.14 -15.47
CA VAL A 93 20.77 0.60 -15.22
C VAL A 93 19.62 0.00 -16.02
N GLU A 94 18.50 -0.22 -15.34
CA GLU A 94 17.23 -0.61 -15.94
C GLU A 94 16.48 0.65 -16.37
N LEU A 95 16.41 0.87 -17.69
CA LEU A 95 15.71 2.02 -18.26
C LEU A 95 14.20 1.74 -18.26
N PRO A 96 13.38 2.50 -17.52
CA PRO A 96 11.93 2.39 -17.60
C PRO A 96 11.42 2.85 -18.97
N ASP A 97 10.12 2.64 -19.20
CA ASP A 97 9.47 3.16 -20.39
C ASP A 97 9.42 4.69 -20.33
N PRO A 98 9.74 5.40 -21.44
CA PRO A 98 9.63 6.85 -21.48
C PRO A 98 8.18 7.29 -21.33
N ILE A 99 7.95 8.39 -20.62
CA ILE A 99 6.70 9.15 -20.67
C ILE A 99 6.59 9.72 -22.10
N PRO A 100 5.64 9.23 -22.92
CA PRO A 100 5.60 9.56 -24.33
C PRO A 100 5.03 10.98 -24.56
N VAL A 101 5.47 11.66 -25.61
CA VAL A 101 4.84 12.92 -26.04
C VAL A 101 3.39 12.67 -26.43
N TRP A 102 3.08 11.56 -27.08
CA TRP A 102 1.68 11.20 -27.37
C TRP A 102 1.17 10.14 -26.39
N PRO A 103 0.01 10.36 -25.72
CA PRO A 103 -0.93 11.47 -25.88
C PRO A 103 -0.69 12.67 -24.92
N TYR A 104 0.31 12.62 -24.05
CA TYR A 104 0.43 13.53 -22.90
C TYR A 104 0.83 14.99 -23.23
N GLY A 105 1.42 15.22 -24.41
CA GLY A 105 1.81 16.53 -24.91
C GLY A 105 0.70 17.27 -25.66
N ILE A 106 -0.53 16.75 -25.68
CA ILE A 106 -1.69 17.43 -26.26
C ILE A 106 -2.20 18.48 -25.26
N PRO A 107 -2.25 19.77 -25.61
CA PRO A 107 -2.77 20.79 -24.70
C PRO A 107 -4.26 20.62 -24.40
N HIS A 108 -4.65 20.82 -23.14
CA HIS A 108 -6.04 20.69 -22.69
C HIS A 108 -6.71 22.03 -22.32
N GLY A 109 -6.02 23.16 -22.48
CA GLY A 109 -6.55 24.51 -22.21
C GLY A 109 -5.97 25.63 -23.10
N GLU A 110 -6.52 26.84 -23.00
CA GLU A 110 -5.92 28.03 -23.63
C GLU A 110 -4.77 28.56 -22.76
N ALA A 111 -3.65 28.96 -23.38
CA ALA A 111 -2.50 29.59 -22.71
C ALA A 111 -2.87 30.99 -22.17
N SER A 112 -3.70 31.04 -21.12
CA SER A 112 -4.28 32.26 -20.58
C SER A 112 -3.75 32.57 -19.18
N SER A 113 -2.45 32.77 -19.07
CA SER A 113 -1.81 33.58 -18.02
C SER A 113 -0.39 33.99 -18.50
N PRO A 114 0.28 34.97 -17.87
CA PRO A 114 1.64 35.37 -18.29
C PRO A 114 2.69 34.29 -17.99
N ASP A 115 2.40 33.35 -17.10
CA ASP A 115 3.23 32.20 -16.73
C ASP A 115 2.31 31.01 -16.37
N PRO A 116 1.73 30.30 -17.36
CA PRO A 116 0.97 29.09 -17.07
C PRO A 116 1.96 27.96 -16.76
N SER A 117 1.76 27.25 -15.65
CA SER A 117 2.45 25.98 -15.38
C SER A 117 2.29 25.07 -16.60
N ALA A 118 3.38 24.49 -17.08
CA ALA A 118 3.33 23.53 -18.17
C ALA A 118 2.43 22.33 -17.81
N GLY A 119 2.41 21.94 -16.54
CA GLY A 119 1.51 20.91 -16.00
C GLY A 119 0.04 21.26 -16.21
N ASP A 120 -0.38 22.46 -15.79
CA ASP A 120 -1.76 22.94 -15.99
C ASP A 120 -2.15 23.03 -17.47
N TYR A 121 -1.21 23.44 -18.33
CA TYR A 121 -1.43 23.56 -19.78
C TYR A 121 -1.69 22.21 -20.46
N LEU A 122 -0.98 21.17 -20.01
CA LEU A 122 -1.14 19.80 -20.49
C LEU A 122 -2.17 18.99 -19.68
N GLY A 123 -2.72 19.56 -18.59
CA GLY A 123 -3.63 18.85 -17.69
C GLY A 123 -2.97 17.63 -17.03
N ILE A 124 -1.65 17.63 -16.87
CA ILE A 124 -0.88 16.55 -16.23
C ILE A 124 -0.85 16.81 -14.73
N THR A 125 -1.35 15.85 -13.95
CA THR A 125 -1.26 15.90 -12.49
C THR A 125 -0.11 15.04 -11.98
N GLU A 126 0.33 15.32 -10.75
CA GLU A 126 1.31 14.49 -10.05
C GLU A 126 0.86 13.02 -9.95
N ALA A 127 -0.45 12.78 -9.75
CA ALA A 127 -1.01 11.44 -9.74
C ALA A 127 -0.84 10.69 -11.07
N ASP A 128 -0.90 11.41 -12.21
CA ASP A 128 -0.65 10.82 -13.54
C ASP A 128 0.82 10.43 -13.69
N ILE A 129 1.74 11.27 -13.20
CA ILE A 129 3.19 11.00 -13.23
C ILE A 129 3.54 9.80 -12.33
N ILE A 130 3.01 9.76 -11.10
CA ILE A 130 3.21 8.66 -10.15
C ILE A 130 2.68 7.33 -10.72
N ALA A 131 1.52 7.35 -11.39
CA ALA A 131 0.96 6.14 -12.00
C ALA A 131 1.85 5.57 -13.12
N ILE A 132 2.63 6.42 -13.80
CA ILE A 132 3.53 6.04 -14.90
C ILE A 132 4.95 5.71 -14.42
N LEU A 133 5.34 6.25 -13.26
CA LEU A 133 6.65 6.01 -12.64
C LEU A 133 6.49 5.09 -11.41
N PRO A 134 6.43 3.75 -11.59
CA PRO A 134 6.24 2.81 -10.48
C PRO A 134 7.42 2.81 -9.48
N ASN A 135 8.57 3.33 -9.89
CA ASN A 135 9.76 3.51 -9.07
C ASN A 135 9.93 4.96 -8.57
N HIS A 136 8.91 5.81 -8.71
CA HIS A 136 8.93 7.14 -8.13
C HIS A 136 8.95 7.07 -6.60
N VAL A 137 9.88 7.78 -6.01
CA VAL A 137 10.24 7.66 -4.60
C VAL A 137 10.14 8.98 -3.82
N ASP A 138 9.37 9.96 -4.29
CA ASP A 138 9.12 11.13 -3.43
C ASP A 138 8.34 10.68 -2.18
N ASP A 139 8.78 11.20 -1.03
CA ASP A 139 8.41 10.85 0.36
C ASP A 139 9.00 9.54 0.96
N GLN A 140 10.05 8.93 0.38
CA GLN A 140 10.85 7.96 1.14
C GLN A 140 11.78 8.65 2.14
N VAL A 141 11.26 8.85 3.35
CA VAL A 141 12.08 9.05 4.54
C VAL A 141 12.98 7.83 4.69
N SER A 142 14.27 7.98 4.39
CA SER A 142 15.25 6.95 4.75
C SER A 142 15.23 6.82 6.27
N LEU A 143 15.19 5.60 6.82
CA LEU A 143 15.35 5.38 8.27
C LEU A 143 16.66 5.97 8.84
N ALA A 144 17.60 6.39 7.97
CA ALA A 144 18.79 7.15 8.33
C ALA A 144 18.53 8.63 8.70
N GLU A 145 17.32 9.15 8.47
CA GLU A 145 16.92 10.53 8.81
C GLU A 145 16.37 10.66 10.22
N PHE A 146 16.23 9.56 10.95
CA PHE A 146 16.07 9.64 12.40
C PHE A 146 17.44 9.95 12.99
N PRO A 147 17.67 11.14 13.60
CA PRO A 147 18.93 11.43 14.25
C PRO A 147 19.16 10.36 15.32
N SER A 148 20.20 9.55 15.13
CA SER A 148 20.46 8.42 16.02
C SER A 148 20.92 8.88 17.40
N GLU A 149 21.40 10.11 17.54
CA GLU A 149 21.66 10.75 18.82
C GLU A 149 21.46 12.26 18.65
N SER A 150 20.85 12.91 19.63
CA SER A 150 20.71 14.36 19.69
C SER A 150 22.09 15.00 19.80
N ASP A 151 22.61 15.50 18.68
CA ASP A 151 23.77 16.40 18.67
C ASP A 151 23.34 17.75 19.29
N PRO A 152 23.94 18.19 20.40
CA PRO A 152 23.49 19.37 21.15
C PRO A 152 23.90 20.71 20.50
N SER A 153 24.22 20.75 19.21
CA SER A 153 24.80 21.93 18.55
C SER A 153 23.93 22.66 17.53
N ASP A 154 22.73 22.19 17.22
CA ASP A 154 21.80 22.91 16.33
C ASP A 154 20.55 23.36 17.10
N GLU A 155 20.70 24.43 17.89
CA GLU A 155 19.57 25.26 18.31
C GLU A 155 19.21 26.20 17.15
N SER A 156 18.34 25.75 16.25
CA SER A 156 17.58 26.67 15.39
C SER A 156 16.28 27.05 16.10
N ASP A 157 16.13 28.34 16.43
CA ASP A 157 15.04 28.90 17.25
C ASP A 157 13.66 28.99 16.54
N ASP A 158 13.52 28.51 15.31
CA ASP A 158 12.24 28.47 14.62
C ASP A 158 11.68 27.03 14.62
N PRO A 159 10.54 26.77 15.27
CA PRO A 159 9.90 25.47 15.18
C PRO A 159 9.52 25.24 13.72
N PRO A 160 9.87 24.10 13.11
CA PRO A 160 9.49 23.83 11.75
C PRO A 160 7.95 23.84 11.63
N GLU A 161 7.43 24.58 10.64
CA GLU A 161 6.02 24.59 10.27
C GLU A 161 5.62 23.22 9.69
N TRP A 162 5.47 22.23 10.55
CA TRP A 162 4.92 20.93 10.16
C TRP A 162 3.43 20.91 10.49
N THR A 163 2.59 20.94 9.46
CA THR A 163 1.20 20.50 9.57
C THR A 163 1.18 18.98 9.61
N ARG A 164 0.48 18.43 10.61
CA ARG A 164 0.53 17.03 11.08
C ARG A 164 -0.06 15.99 10.10
N GLU A 165 -0.29 16.36 8.85
CA GLU A 165 -0.90 15.54 7.80
C GLU A 165 0.03 15.53 6.58
N LYS A 166 1.06 14.68 6.63
CA LYS A 166 1.75 14.19 5.42
C LYS A 166 1.39 12.73 5.25
N GLU A 167 0.90 12.37 4.07
CA GLU A 167 0.61 10.98 3.70
C GLU A 167 1.94 10.32 3.27
N LEU A 168 2.40 9.33 4.03
CA LEU A 168 3.64 8.59 3.73
C LEU A 168 3.30 7.35 2.90
N HIS A 169 3.77 7.31 1.66
CA HIS A 169 3.61 6.17 0.76
C HIS A 169 4.84 5.25 0.86
N LEU A 170 4.75 4.19 1.66
CA LEU A 170 5.83 3.21 1.80
C LEU A 170 5.67 2.09 0.76
N ASN A 171 6.60 1.98 -0.19
CA ASN A 171 6.64 0.85 -1.13
C ASN A 171 7.33 -0.35 -0.48
N LEU A 172 6.55 -1.11 0.29
CA LEU A 172 7.03 -2.22 1.10
C LEU A 172 6.85 -3.55 0.37
N SER A 173 7.96 -4.23 0.08
CA SER A 173 7.91 -5.61 -0.43
C SER A 173 7.31 -6.54 0.63
N LEU A 174 6.18 -7.18 0.33
CA LEU A 174 5.55 -8.19 1.19
C LEU A 174 6.44 -9.41 1.48
N GLU A 175 7.53 -9.59 0.73
CA GLU A 175 8.51 -10.65 1.01
C GLU A 175 9.47 -10.27 2.15
N SER A 176 9.53 -9.00 2.55
CA SER A 176 10.37 -8.54 3.64
C SER A 176 9.73 -8.86 5.01
N PRO A 177 10.46 -9.51 5.94
CA PRO A 177 9.93 -9.87 7.26
C PRO A 177 9.37 -8.70 8.06
N GLY A 178 9.90 -7.49 7.87
CA GLY A 178 9.45 -6.28 8.56
C GLY A 178 8.08 -5.78 8.09
N VAL A 179 7.69 -6.12 6.86
CA VAL A 179 6.46 -5.58 6.23
C VAL A 179 5.22 -6.21 6.82
N ARG A 180 5.28 -7.49 7.19
CA ARG A 180 4.22 -8.14 7.97
C ARG A 180 3.91 -7.37 9.25
N GLU A 181 4.94 -7.00 10.01
CA GLU A 181 4.76 -6.29 11.28
C GLU A 181 4.32 -4.84 11.09
N VAL A 182 4.80 -4.15 10.05
CA VAL A 182 4.32 -2.81 9.69
C VAL A 182 2.84 -2.84 9.30
N TYR A 183 2.45 -3.78 8.44
CA TYR A 183 1.06 -3.92 7.98
C TYR A 183 0.11 -4.28 9.14
N LYS A 184 0.52 -5.21 10.01
CA LYS A 184 -0.23 -5.50 11.24
C LYS A 184 -0.35 -4.27 12.14
N SER A 185 0.71 -3.47 12.28
CA SER A 185 0.68 -2.25 13.08
C SER A 185 -0.28 -1.21 12.49
N TRP A 186 -0.32 -1.07 11.17
CA TRP A 186 -1.29 -0.25 10.46
C TRP A 186 -2.74 -0.71 10.68
N LEU A 187 -3.00 -2.01 10.59
CA LEU A 187 -4.31 -2.59 10.91
C LEU A 187 -4.69 -2.38 12.38
N LYS A 188 -3.75 -2.49 13.33
CA LYS A 188 -3.97 -2.12 14.75
C LYS A 188 -4.40 -0.66 14.87
N GLY A 189 -3.77 0.24 14.11
CA GLY A 189 -4.18 1.64 14.00
C GLY A 189 -5.62 1.79 13.51
N LYS A 190 -6.01 1.06 12.45
CA LYS A 190 -7.41 1.06 11.96
C LYS A 190 -8.40 0.57 13.00
N ILE A 191 -8.09 -0.51 13.72
CA ILE A 191 -8.92 -1.00 14.84
C ILE A 191 -9.05 0.08 15.92
N GLN A 192 -7.98 0.82 16.21
CA GLN A 192 -8.01 1.92 17.18
C GLN A 192 -8.87 3.11 16.72
N THR A 193 -8.88 3.43 15.43
CA THR A 193 -9.80 4.42 14.85
C THR A 193 -11.26 3.98 15.04
N LYS A 194 -11.56 2.72 14.68
CA LYS A 194 -12.89 2.11 14.89
C LYS A 194 -13.30 2.04 16.36
N HIS A 195 -12.34 1.85 17.26
CA HIS A 195 -12.58 1.91 18.70
C HIS A 195 -13.09 3.30 19.12
N SER A 196 -12.64 4.39 18.49
CA SER A 196 -13.17 5.73 18.78
C SER A 196 -14.59 5.91 18.24
N GLU A 197 -14.88 5.39 17.04
CA GLU A 197 -16.22 5.44 16.42
C GLU A 197 -17.27 4.67 17.24
N HIS A 198 -16.91 3.50 17.78
CA HIS A 198 -17.85 2.62 18.48
C HIS A 198 -17.95 2.84 20.00
N ARG A 199 -17.06 3.66 20.59
CA ARG A 199 -16.91 3.78 22.06
C ARG A 199 -18.23 4.02 22.78
N ASN A 200 -18.91 5.11 22.46
CA ASN A 200 -20.14 5.51 23.15
C ASN A 200 -21.26 4.47 23.01
N ASN A 201 -21.34 3.80 21.85
CA ASN A 201 -22.34 2.77 21.61
C ASN A 201 -22.07 1.52 22.45
N VAL A 202 -20.82 1.06 22.52
CA VAL A 202 -20.44 -0.15 23.24
C VAL A 202 -20.49 0.07 24.76
N GLU A 203 -19.99 1.21 25.24
CA GLU A 203 -20.03 1.57 26.67
C GLU A 203 -21.49 1.72 27.15
N GLY A 204 -22.33 2.46 26.43
CA GLY A 204 -23.75 2.58 26.78
C GLY A 204 -24.49 1.24 26.74
N ARG A 205 -24.18 0.36 25.78
CA ARG A 205 -24.74 -1.01 25.73
C ARG A 205 -24.26 -1.85 26.91
N ARG A 206 -23.01 -1.67 27.37
CA ARG A 206 -22.49 -2.39 28.54
C ARG A 206 -23.23 -2.00 29.81
N GLU A 207 -23.43 -0.71 30.05
CA GLU A 207 -24.18 -0.22 31.22
C GLU A 207 -25.58 -0.85 31.31
N VAL A 208 -26.31 -0.87 30.19
CA VAL A 208 -27.65 -1.50 30.14
C VAL A 208 -27.59 -3.00 30.40
N VAL A 209 -26.63 -3.70 29.80
CA VAL A 209 -26.50 -5.15 29.93
C VAL A 209 -26.08 -5.56 31.34
N GLU A 210 -25.21 -4.78 31.99
CA GLU A 210 -24.81 -4.97 33.38
C GLU A 210 -25.97 -4.71 34.35
N LEU A 211 -26.74 -3.64 34.13
CA LEU A 211 -27.92 -3.32 34.94
C LEU A 211 -29.02 -4.38 34.84
N GLU A 212 -29.23 -4.94 33.65
CA GLU A 212 -30.32 -5.89 33.39
C GLU A 212 -29.90 -7.38 33.51
N ASP A 213 -28.62 -7.68 33.80
CA ASP A 213 -28.01 -9.02 33.71
C ASP A 213 -28.42 -9.78 32.43
N ARG A 214 -28.24 -9.13 31.28
CA ARG A 214 -28.61 -9.72 29.98
C ARG A 214 -27.41 -10.32 29.28
N TYR A 215 -27.71 -11.23 28.36
CA TYR A 215 -26.75 -11.69 27.37
C TYR A 215 -26.86 -10.83 26.12
N THR A 216 -25.73 -10.47 25.54
CA THR A 216 -25.66 -9.72 24.28
C THR A 216 -24.54 -10.28 23.40
N TYR A 217 -24.50 -9.88 22.14
CA TYR A 217 -23.42 -10.30 21.24
C TYR A 217 -23.08 -9.21 20.22
N PHE A 218 -21.87 -9.31 19.68
CA PHE A 218 -21.42 -8.65 18.47
C PHE A 218 -21.29 -9.70 17.39
N SER A 219 -21.77 -9.43 16.19
CA SER A 219 -21.70 -10.39 15.08
C SER A 219 -21.46 -9.68 13.77
N GLU A 220 -20.68 -10.31 12.90
CA GLU A 220 -20.55 -9.92 11.50
C GLU A 220 -20.81 -11.13 10.62
N ARG A 221 -21.67 -10.95 9.61
CA ARG A 221 -22.09 -12.00 8.69
C ARG A 221 -21.56 -11.71 7.29
N PHE A 222 -20.95 -12.73 6.70
CA PHE A 222 -20.27 -12.67 5.42
C PHE A 222 -21.00 -13.55 4.41
N SER A 223 -21.18 -13.03 3.20
CA SER A 223 -21.83 -13.76 2.09
C SER A 223 -20.81 -14.08 1.02
N LYS A 224 -20.79 -15.33 0.55
CA LYS A 224 -19.94 -15.80 -0.55
C LYS A 224 -20.69 -15.88 -1.89
N GLY A 225 -22.02 -15.77 -1.86
CA GLY A 225 -22.89 -15.90 -3.01
C GLY A 225 -24.28 -16.39 -2.60
N PRO A 226 -25.11 -16.83 -3.55
CA PRO A 226 -26.43 -17.38 -3.24
C PRO A 226 -26.29 -18.66 -2.41
N GLY A 227 -26.79 -18.65 -1.16
CA GLY A 227 -26.93 -19.85 -0.34
C GLY A 227 -25.76 -20.21 0.58
N GLU A 228 -24.57 -19.59 0.42
CA GLU A 228 -23.42 -19.79 1.31
C GLU A 228 -23.08 -18.51 2.09
N THR A 229 -23.23 -18.57 3.41
CA THR A 229 -22.86 -17.48 4.33
C THR A 229 -22.15 -18.02 5.55
N PHE A 230 -21.32 -17.21 6.19
CA PHE A 230 -20.78 -17.53 7.51
C PHE A 230 -20.83 -16.31 8.43
N GLU A 231 -20.76 -16.53 9.73
CA GLU A 231 -20.88 -15.50 10.75
C GLU A 231 -19.83 -15.71 11.83
N PHE A 232 -19.18 -14.63 12.23
CA PHE A 232 -18.43 -14.58 13.48
C PHE A 232 -19.25 -13.81 14.51
N SER A 233 -19.43 -14.40 15.69
CA SER A 233 -20.07 -13.72 16.80
C SER A 233 -19.30 -13.88 18.11
N ILE A 234 -19.26 -12.79 18.87
CA ILE A 234 -18.68 -12.71 20.20
C ILE A 234 -19.83 -12.42 21.17
N GLY A 235 -20.29 -13.47 21.82
CA GLY A 235 -21.28 -13.43 22.88
C GLY A 235 -20.65 -12.96 24.18
N VAL A 236 -21.28 -12.00 24.83
CA VAL A 236 -20.76 -11.37 26.05
C VAL A 236 -21.86 -11.24 27.10
N ARG A 237 -21.44 -11.31 28.35
CA ARG A 237 -22.27 -11.11 29.54
C ARG A 237 -21.51 -10.20 30.51
N HIS A 238 -22.11 -9.88 31.66
CA HIS A 238 -21.46 -9.15 32.76
C HIS A 238 -20.18 -9.84 33.30
N SER A 239 -19.95 -11.12 32.97
CA SER A 239 -18.75 -11.85 33.34
C SER A 239 -17.56 -11.51 32.44
N SER A 240 -16.35 -11.60 32.98
CA SER A 240 -15.08 -11.56 32.23
C SER A 240 -14.90 -12.69 31.20
N ARG A 241 -15.91 -13.55 31.05
CA ARG A 241 -15.96 -14.66 30.08
C ARG A 241 -17.10 -14.42 29.09
N GLY A 242 -16.79 -14.65 27.83
CA GLY A 242 -17.77 -14.70 26.75
C GLY A 242 -17.61 -15.96 25.92
N GLN A 243 -18.14 -15.89 24.71
CA GLN A 243 -18.26 -17.01 23.81
C GLN A 243 -17.95 -16.55 22.39
N PHE A 244 -16.92 -17.13 21.78
CA PHE A 244 -16.68 -16.97 20.35
C PHE A 244 -17.40 -18.08 19.60
N THR A 245 -18.25 -17.69 18.66
CA THR A 245 -19.04 -18.61 17.84
C THR A 245 -18.79 -18.33 16.37
N VAL A 246 -18.56 -19.39 15.62
CA VAL A 246 -18.43 -19.36 14.17
C VAL A 246 -19.54 -20.22 13.57
N ARG A 247 -20.39 -19.61 12.75
CA ARG A 247 -21.48 -20.33 12.06
C ARG A 247 -21.21 -20.34 10.57
N LYS A 248 -21.43 -21.48 9.93
CA LYS A 248 -21.43 -21.61 8.47
C LYS A 248 -22.76 -22.18 8.01
N PHE A 249 -23.39 -21.50 7.06
CA PHE A 249 -24.66 -21.87 6.45
C PHE A 249 -24.40 -22.24 4.99
N VAL A 250 -24.70 -23.48 4.63
CA VAL A 250 -24.60 -23.99 3.25
C VAL A 250 -25.88 -24.72 2.93
N ASP A 251 -26.63 -24.27 1.91
CA ASP A 251 -27.87 -24.90 1.44
C ASP A 251 -28.90 -25.18 2.54
N GLY A 252 -29.02 -24.26 3.50
CA GLY A 252 -29.94 -24.36 4.63
C GLY A 252 -29.45 -25.24 5.80
N MET A 253 -28.27 -25.85 5.67
CA MET A 253 -27.61 -26.57 6.76
C MET A 253 -26.68 -25.63 7.53
N GLU A 254 -26.84 -25.61 8.86
CA GLU A 254 -25.99 -24.85 9.77
C GLU A 254 -24.93 -25.76 10.40
N ARG A 255 -23.68 -25.28 10.40
CA ARG A 255 -22.59 -25.83 11.21
C ARG A 255 -22.10 -24.75 12.17
N GLU A 256 -21.84 -25.11 13.41
CA GLU A 256 -21.47 -24.17 14.47
C GLU A 256 -20.22 -24.67 15.20
N LEU A 257 -19.19 -23.84 15.27
CA LEU A 257 -18.06 -23.99 16.19
C LEU A 257 -18.20 -22.96 17.29
N MET A 258 -18.02 -23.40 18.53
CA MET A 258 -18.21 -22.56 19.70
C MET A 258 -17.15 -22.82 20.75
N VAL A 259 -16.53 -21.75 21.23
CA VAL A 259 -15.52 -21.79 22.29
C VAL A 259 -15.76 -20.69 23.31
N LEU A 260 -15.43 -20.98 24.58
CA LEU A 260 -15.38 -19.97 25.62
C LEU A 260 -14.13 -19.11 25.43
N ILE A 261 -14.29 -17.81 25.62
CA ILE A 261 -13.20 -16.84 25.51
C ILE A 261 -13.16 -15.93 26.73
N ASP A 262 -11.98 -15.46 27.09
CA ASP A 262 -11.78 -14.36 28.03
C ASP A 262 -11.06 -13.17 27.37
N LYS A 263 -10.55 -12.24 28.17
CA LYS A 263 -9.87 -11.03 27.69
C LYS A 263 -8.62 -11.36 26.88
N ASP A 264 -7.84 -12.36 27.29
CA ASP A 264 -6.59 -12.71 26.61
C ASP A 264 -6.91 -13.36 25.24
N ASP A 265 -8.01 -14.13 25.18
CA ASP A 265 -8.51 -14.69 23.93
C ASP A 265 -9.01 -13.63 22.93
N ILE A 266 -9.44 -12.45 23.39
CA ILE A 266 -9.79 -11.34 22.49
C ILE A 266 -8.54 -10.79 21.79
N ASP A 267 -7.42 -10.67 22.50
CA ASP A 267 -6.16 -10.27 21.86
C ASP A 267 -5.69 -11.35 20.87
N LEU A 268 -5.91 -12.64 21.15
CA LEU A 268 -5.67 -13.72 20.18
C LEU A 268 -6.59 -13.65 18.96
N PHE A 269 -7.87 -13.29 19.14
CA PHE A 269 -8.80 -13.04 18.03
C PHE A 269 -8.37 -11.85 17.17
N VAL A 270 -7.88 -10.78 17.80
CA VAL A 270 -7.32 -9.63 17.08
C VAL A 270 -6.10 -10.06 16.27
N GLU A 271 -5.14 -10.78 16.86
CA GLU A 271 -3.97 -11.29 16.14
C GLU A 271 -4.38 -12.21 14.98
N PHE A 272 -5.40 -13.06 15.14
CA PHE A 272 -5.97 -13.83 14.03
C PHE A 272 -6.46 -12.94 12.87
N VAL A 273 -7.21 -11.88 13.16
CA VAL A 273 -7.72 -10.95 12.13
C VAL A 273 -6.58 -10.17 11.47
N LEU A 274 -5.54 -9.81 12.23
CA LEU A 274 -4.36 -9.13 11.70
C LEU A 274 -3.58 -10.03 10.74
N GLU A 275 -3.40 -11.31 11.09
CA GLU A 275 -2.78 -12.29 10.20
C GLU A 275 -3.62 -12.52 8.94
N LEU A 276 -4.93 -12.72 9.09
CA LEU A 276 -5.84 -12.86 7.96
C LEU A 276 -5.80 -11.64 7.03
N GLY A 277 -5.79 -10.43 7.59
CA GLY A 277 -5.70 -9.19 6.83
C GLY A 277 -4.40 -9.05 6.05
N TYR A 278 -3.28 -9.53 6.60
CA TYR A 278 -1.99 -9.57 5.90
C TYR A 278 -2.02 -10.54 4.73
N GLU A 279 -2.46 -11.78 4.96
CA GLU A 279 -2.54 -12.78 3.88
C GLU A 279 -3.51 -12.35 2.77
N LEU A 280 -4.60 -11.64 3.10
CA LEU A 280 -5.49 -11.04 2.11
C LEU A 280 -4.80 -9.97 1.27
N GLU A 281 -3.93 -9.14 1.85
CA GLU A 281 -3.17 -8.15 1.08
C GLU A 281 -2.17 -8.82 0.14
N CYS A 282 -1.51 -9.89 0.58
CA CYS A 282 -0.63 -10.70 -0.26
C CYS A 282 -1.33 -11.27 -1.50
N THR A 283 -2.62 -11.59 -1.40
CA THR A 283 -3.38 -12.07 -2.56
C THR A 283 -3.62 -11.01 -3.64
N ARG A 284 -3.58 -9.71 -3.30
CA ARG A 284 -3.81 -8.62 -4.26
C ARG A 284 -2.61 -8.35 -5.17
N ILE A 285 -1.41 -8.55 -4.64
CA ILE A 285 -0.14 -8.17 -5.31
C ILE A 285 0.46 -9.37 -6.08
N SER A 286 0.08 -10.60 -5.73
CA SER A 286 0.60 -11.80 -6.38
C SER A 286 0.04 -12.00 -7.79
N ALA A 287 0.86 -11.73 -8.82
CA ALA A 287 0.57 -12.10 -10.21
C ALA A 287 0.50 -13.64 -10.37
N PRO A 288 -0.21 -14.19 -11.38
CA PRO A 288 -0.60 -15.61 -11.47
C PRO A 288 0.55 -16.60 -11.78
N LYS A 289 1.81 -16.25 -11.57
CA LYS A 289 2.94 -17.14 -11.87
C LYS A 289 3.32 -17.96 -10.64
N TYR A 290 2.94 -19.24 -10.70
CA TYR A 290 3.40 -20.36 -9.85
C TYR A 290 3.10 -20.23 -8.35
N GLN A 291 1.88 -20.61 -7.96
CA GLN A 291 1.54 -20.87 -6.55
C GLN A 291 2.08 -22.25 -6.12
N GLU A 292 3.29 -22.28 -5.57
CA GLU A 292 3.53 -23.15 -4.41
C GLU A 292 2.76 -22.54 -3.22
N VAL A 293 2.04 -23.38 -2.47
CA VAL A 293 1.34 -22.98 -1.24
C VAL A 293 2.37 -22.42 -0.25
N LYS A 294 2.59 -21.11 -0.28
CA LYS A 294 3.52 -20.43 0.62
C LYS A 294 2.80 -20.14 1.94
N GLN A 295 3.43 -20.64 3.01
CA GLN A 295 3.28 -20.28 4.42
C GLN A 295 1.88 -20.47 5.04
N GLN A 296 1.74 -21.56 5.80
CA GLN A 296 0.56 -21.81 6.63
C GLN A 296 0.79 -21.25 8.04
N SER A 297 0.13 -20.16 8.39
CA SER A 297 0.13 -19.65 9.77
C SER A 297 -0.84 -20.49 10.61
N LYS A 298 -0.37 -21.03 11.75
CA LYS A 298 -1.16 -21.86 12.67
C LYS A 298 -1.11 -21.29 14.08
N SER A 299 -2.26 -21.11 14.69
CA SER A 299 -2.37 -20.69 16.10
C SER A 299 -3.74 -21.07 16.66
N SER A 300 -4.15 -20.45 17.78
CA SER A 300 -5.40 -20.75 18.46
C SER A 300 -6.07 -19.51 19.06
N ILE A 301 -7.39 -19.57 19.21
CA ILE A 301 -8.21 -18.63 19.98
C ILE A 301 -8.95 -19.47 21.03
N GLY A 302 -8.58 -19.35 22.31
CA GLY A 302 -9.01 -20.28 23.34
C GLY A 302 -8.69 -21.74 22.95
N SER A 303 -9.74 -22.55 22.80
CA SER A 303 -9.61 -23.96 22.37
C SER A 303 -9.82 -24.19 20.87
N LEU A 304 -10.04 -23.13 20.09
CA LEU A 304 -10.23 -23.20 18.65
C LEU A 304 -8.87 -23.07 17.96
N LEU A 305 -8.43 -24.12 17.26
CA LEU A 305 -7.24 -24.05 16.41
C LEU A 305 -7.62 -23.43 15.07
N TYR A 306 -6.73 -22.63 14.49
CA TYR A 306 -6.91 -22.12 13.14
C TYR A 306 -5.65 -22.30 12.29
N SER A 307 -5.85 -22.43 10.98
CA SER A 307 -4.79 -22.30 10.00
C SER A 307 -5.22 -21.42 8.84
N ILE A 308 -4.33 -20.52 8.43
CA ILE A 308 -4.57 -19.57 7.32
C ILE A 308 -3.68 -20.01 6.15
N SER A 309 -4.26 -20.07 4.96
CA SER A 309 -3.56 -20.51 3.75
C SER A 309 -4.07 -19.75 2.53
N GLN A 310 -3.14 -19.40 1.63
CA GLN A 310 -3.47 -18.80 0.34
C GLN A 310 -3.75 -19.92 -0.68
N THR A 311 -4.97 -19.95 -1.23
CA THR A 311 -5.44 -21.07 -2.08
C THR A 311 -5.82 -20.64 -3.50
N GLY A 312 -5.84 -19.35 -3.81
CA GLY A 312 -6.13 -18.83 -5.15
C GLY A 312 -5.83 -17.35 -5.33
N ASN A 313 -6.26 -16.78 -6.45
CA ASN A 313 -6.21 -15.34 -6.70
C ASN A 313 -7.32 -14.68 -5.86
N GLU A 314 -6.95 -13.72 -5.02
CA GLU A 314 -7.86 -12.93 -4.17
C GLU A 314 -8.65 -13.68 -3.07
N VAL A 315 -8.33 -14.95 -2.79
CA VAL A 315 -9.00 -15.73 -1.75
C VAL A 315 -8.01 -16.32 -0.75
N VAL A 316 -8.30 -16.11 0.53
CA VAL A 316 -7.60 -16.75 1.65
C VAL A 316 -8.52 -17.77 2.31
N THR A 317 -8.03 -19.00 2.47
CA THR A 317 -8.75 -20.07 3.16
C THR A 317 -8.31 -20.15 4.61
N VAL A 318 -9.29 -20.11 5.53
CA VAL A 318 -9.10 -20.34 6.96
C VAL A 318 -9.75 -21.67 7.34
N GLU A 319 -8.95 -22.59 7.85
CA GLU A 319 -9.43 -23.83 8.44
C GLU A 319 -9.48 -23.67 9.97
N LEU A 320 -10.67 -23.82 10.55
CA LEU A 320 -10.92 -23.76 11.98
C LEU A 320 -11.20 -25.17 12.48
N SER A 321 -10.52 -25.61 13.53
CA SER A 321 -10.77 -26.92 14.13
C SER A 321 -10.97 -26.84 15.64
N SER A 322 -11.98 -27.57 16.10
CA SER A 322 -12.23 -27.89 17.49
C SER A 322 -11.93 -29.37 17.73
N THR A 323 -12.08 -29.84 18.97
CA THR A 323 -11.94 -31.27 19.30
C THR A 323 -12.97 -32.17 18.62
N LYS A 324 -14.06 -31.61 18.08
CA LYS A 324 -15.21 -32.39 17.54
C LYS A 324 -15.44 -32.17 16.06
N GLU A 325 -15.07 -31.00 15.54
CA GLU A 325 -15.47 -30.56 14.21
C GLU A 325 -14.45 -29.60 13.62
N THR A 326 -14.32 -29.66 12.30
CA THR A 326 -13.49 -28.79 11.48
C THR A 326 -14.37 -28.05 10.48
N MET A 327 -14.07 -26.77 10.26
CA MET A 327 -14.81 -25.87 9.39
C MET A 327 -13.84 -25.09 8.52
N THR A 328 -14.12 -25.02 7.22
CA THR A 328 -13.33 -24.24 6.27
C THR A 328 -14.12 -23.02 5.82
N LEU A 329 -13.49 -21.85 5.94
CA LEU A 329 -13.99 -20.56 5.54
C LEU A 329 -13.09 -19.97 4.46
N GLU A 330 -13.68 -19.20 3.55
CA GLU A 330 -12.97 -18.48 2.50
C GLU A 330 -13.24 -16.99 2.67
N PHE A 331 -12.16 -16.21 2.63
CA PHE A 331 -12.19 -14.77 2.82
C PHE A 331 -11.75 -14.05 1.56
N CYS A 332 -12.45 -12.94 1.26
CA CYS A 332 -12.11 -12.00 0.21
C CYS A 332 -11.77 -10.63 0.80
N PRO A 333 -10.97 -9.79 0.10
CA PRO A 333 -10.49 -8.53 0.68
C PRO A 333 -11.60 -7.55 1.14
N GLN A 334 -12.79 -7.61 0.54
CA GLN A 334 -13.93 -6.75 0.91
C GLN A 334 -14.46 -7.07 2.33
N GLN A 335 -14.17 -8.25 2.86
CA GLN A 335 -14.65 -8.71 4.16
C GLN A 335 -13.74 -8.25 5.32
N LEU A 336 -12.61 -7.61 5.03
CA LEU A 336 -11.66 -7.16 6.05
C LEU A 336 -12.24 -6.05 6.94
N GLN A 337 -12.94 -5.06 6.36
CA GLN A 337 -13.46 -3.93 7.15
C GLN A 337 -14.46 -4.35 8.24
N PRO A 338 -15.49 -5.19 7.96
CA PRO A 338 -16.36 -5.70 9.03
C PRO A 338 -15.60 -6.46 10.13
N LEU A 339 -14.55 -7.21 9.78
CA LEU A 339 -13.72 -7.91 10.80
C LEU A 339 -12.99 -6.93 11.72
N LEU A 340 -12.44 -5.84 11.18
CA LEU A 340 -11.81 -4.79 11.98
C LEU A 340 -12.83 -4.10 12.92
N ASP A 341 -14.06 -3.86 12.44
CA ASP A 341 -15.16 -3.33 13.26
C ASP A 341 -15.53 -4.30 14.40
N LEU A 342 -15.59 -5.61 14.12
CA LEU A 342 -15.85 -6.63 15.13
C LEU A 342 -14.74 -6.66 16.19
N CYS A 343 -13.47 -6.60 15.79
CA CYS A 343 -12.32 -6.49 16.69
C CYS A 343 -12.45 -5.26 17.60
N ALA A 344 -12.79 -4.09 17.03
CA ALA A 344 -12.93 -2.86 17.80
C ALA A 344 -14.03 -2.95 18.86
N LYS A 345 -15.21 -3.48 18.49
CA LYS A 345 -16.34 -3.69 19.41
C LYS A 345 -15.99 -4.67 20.54
N ALA A 346 -15.32 -5.77 20.19
CA ALA A 346 -14.91 -6.79 21.16
C ALA A 346 -13.85 -6.26 22.15
N ARG A 347 -12.78 -5.60 21.65
CA ARG A 347 -11.76 -4.99 22.52
C ARG A 347 -12.34 -3.92 23.43
N LEU A 348 -13.25 -3.10 22.91
CA LEU A 348 -13.98 -2.14 23.72
C LEU A 348 -14.65 -2.83 24.88
N TRP A 349 -15.43 -3.90 24.64
CA TRP A 349 -16.17 -4.64 25.67
C TRP A 349 -15.29 -5.20 26.79
N TYR A 350 -14.12 -5.77 26.46
CA TYR A 350 -13.22 -6.40 27.44
C TYR A 350 -12.15 -5.45 28.01
N LYS A 351 -12.24 -4.16 27.70
CA LYS A 351 -11.31 -3.14 28.18
C LYS A 351 -11.33 -3.03 29.70
#